data_AF-A0AAW0VPR5-F1
#
_entry.id   AF-A0AAW0VPR5-F1
#
_cell.length_a   1.000
_cell.length_b   1.000
_cell.length_c   1.000
_cell.angle_alpha   90.00
_cell.angle_beta   90.00
_cell.angle_gamma   90.00
#
_symmetry.space_group_name_H-M   'P 1'
#
loop_
_entity.id
_entity.type
_entity.pdbx_description
1 polymer ?
#
loop_
_entity_poly.entity_id
_entity_poly.type
_entity_poly.pdbx_seq_one_letter_code
_entity_poly.pdbx_strand_id
1 'polypeptide(L)'
;NAEDAGATLVEVLHETRKVQCPRAHNAVQKFLKGPALCLYNNATFTTDDWEGIRKLSDSIKKDDPLKVGQFGLGFKSVFHITDAVTIISGDKVLFMDPSEPENKMCRIVSLKKLTNICPLEDCLLFWSNYMSTQNINDGHFAATLFWFPLRESPSKISDTVYS
;
A
#
# COMPACT_ATOMS: atom_id res chain seq x y z
N ASN A 1 -1.81 -11.70 -9.89
CA ASN A 1 -0.88 -10.60 -9.54
C ASN A 1 0.50 -11.08 -9.14
N ALA A 2 0.68 -11.81 -8.02
CA ALA A 2 2.03 -12.24 -7.61
C ALA A 2 2.65 -13.25 -8.58
N GLU A 3 1.86 -14.21 -9.07
CA GLU A 3 2.26 -15.15 -10.12
C GLU A 3 2.67 -14.43 -11.42
N ASP A 4 1.87 -13.45 -11.87
CA ASP A 4 2.17 -12.65 -13.07
C ASP A 4 3.47 -11.85 -12.93
N ALA A 5 3.82 -11.46 -11.70
CA ALA A 5 5.09 -10.80 -11.38
C ALA A 5 6.27 -11.77 -11.27
N GLY A 6 6.04 -13.08 -11.44
CA GLY A 6 7.06 -14.13 -11.32
C GLY A 6 7.46 -14.45 -9.88
N ALA A 7 6.61 -14.12 -8.89
CA ALA A 7 6.90 -14.44 -7.50
C ALA A 7 6.85 -15.96 -7.27
N THR A 8 7.78 -16.46 -6.48
CA THR A 8 7.81 -17.87 -6.05
C THR A 8 7.33 -18.04 -4.61
N LEU A 9 7.13 -16.94 -3.89
CA LEU A 9 6.66 -16.89 -2.51
C LEU A 9 5.62 -15.79 -2.36
N VAL A 10 4.51 -16.14 -1.70
CA VAL A 10 3.49 -15.21 -1.23
C VAL A 10 3.22 -15.50 0.24
N GLU A 11 3.24 -14.46 1.06
CA GLU A 11 2.91 -14.54 2.48
C GLU A 11 1.78 -13.57 2.81
N VAL A 12 0.88 -14.03 3.68
CA VAL A 12 -0.27 -13.27 4.14
C VAL A 12 -0.14 -13.14 5.65
N LEU A 13 -0.06 -11.91 6.14
CA LEU A 13 0.02 -11.60 7.55
C LEU A 13 -1.19 -10.76 7.95
N HIS A 14 -1.94 -11.26 8.95
CA HIS A 14 -2.96 -10.46 9.62
C HIS A 14 -2.33 -9.78 10.84
N GLU A 15 -2.11 -8.47 10.74
CA GLU A 15 -1.70 -7.65 11.87
C GLU A 15 -2.92 -7.33 12.74
N THR A 16 -2.94 -7.83 13.97
CA THR A 16 -4.03 -7.61 14.92
C THR A 16 -3.74 -6.46 15.90
N ARG A 17 -2.48 -6.00 15.99
CA ARG A 17 -2.10 -4.94 16.92
C ARG A 17 -2.68 -3.61 16.47
N LYS A 18 -3.21 -2.85 17.44
CA LYS A 18 -3.57 -1.45 17.27
C LYS A 18 -2.32 -0.59 17.34
N VAL A 19 -1.66 -0.41 16.20
CA VAL A 19 -0.48 0.43 16.05
C VAL A 19 -0.83 1.68 15.25
N GLN A 20 -0.17 2.79 15.54
CA GLN A 20 -0.33 4.06 14.86
C GLN A 20 0.98 4.85 14.92
N CYS A 21 1.22 5.73 13.94
CA CYS A 21 2.38 6.62 13.94
C CYS A 21 1.94 8.10 14.00
N PRO A 22 1.71 8.66 15.20
CA PRO A 22 1.31 10.06 15.35
C PRO A 22 2.43 11.05 14.98
N ARG A 23 3.69 10.58 14.93
CA ARG A 23 4.85 11.39 14.51
C ARG A 23 5.02 11.47 13.00
N ALA A 24 4.32 10.64 12.23
CA ALA A 24 4.34 10.76 10.78
C ALA A 24 3.60 12.03 10.34
N HIS A 25 3.95 12.53 9.16
CA HIS A 25 3.21 13.61 8.52
C HIS A 25 1.71 13.28 8.50
N ASN A 26 0.85 14.22 8.91
CA ASN A 26 -0.61 14.03 9.00
C ASN A 26 -1.21 13.43 7.73
N ALA A 27 -0.66 13.80 6.56
CA ALA A 27 -1.13 13.31 5.27
C ALA A 27 -0.93 11.79 5.06
N VAL A 28 -0.07 11.12 5.84
CA VAL A 28 0.18 9.68 5.70
C VAL A 28 -0.25 8.83 6.90
N GLN A 29 -0.65 9.44 8.02
CA GLN A 29 -1.01 8.69 9.23
C GLN A 29 -2.11 7.66 8.99
N LYS A 30 -3.07 7.95 8.09
CA LYS A 30 -4.15 7.02 7.71
C LYS A 30 -3.64 5.69 7.10
N PHE A 31 -2.46 5.71 6.47
CA PHE A 31 -1.84 4.52 5.89
C PHE A 31 -0.98 3.75 6.89
N LEU A 32 -0.55 4.41 7.96
CA LEU A 32 0.35 3.89 8.99
C LEU A 32 -0.41 3.59 10.27
N LYS A 33 -1.35 2.64 10.16
CA LYS A 33 -2.12 2.13 11.29
C LYS A 33 -2.41 0.64 11.14
N GLY A 34 -2.67 -0.02 12.28
CA GLY A 34 -3.19 -1.38 12.38
C GLY A 34 -4.47 -1.41 13.26
N PRO A 35 -5.33 -2.43 13.17
CA PRO A 35 -5.13 -3.71 12.49
C PRO A 35 -5.02 -3.59 10.97
N ALA A 36 -4.33 -4.53 10.32
CA ALA A 36 -4.08 -4.47 8.89
C ALA A 36 -3.94 -5.87 8.27
N LEU A 37 -4.28 -5.98 6.99
CA LEU A 37 -3.85 -7.10 6.18
C LEU A 37 -2.56 -6.72 5.45
N CYS A 38 -1.51 -7.51 5.64
CA CYS A 38 -0.24 -7.34 4.97
C CYS A 38 -0.03 -8.49 4.00
N LEU A 39 0.26 -8.19 2.74
CA LEU A 39 0.61 -9.18 1.73
C LEU A 39 2.05 -8.94 1.28
N TYR A 40 2.86 -9.99 1.33
CA TYR A 40 4.23 -9.96 0.86
C TYR A 40 4.39 -10.93 -0.31
N ASN A 41 5.21 -10.55 -1.29
CA ASN A 41 5.74 -11.49 -2.26
C ASN A 41 7.18 -11.10 -2.64
N ASN A 42 7.96 -12.09 -3.07
CA ASN A 42 9.38 -11.92 -3.37
C ASN A 42 9.68 -11.39 -4.78
N ALA A 43 8.67 -10.97 -5.56
CA ALA A 43 8.88 -10.24 -6.81
C ALA A 43 8.94 -8.73 -6.56
N THR A 44 9.67 -8.00 -7.42
CA THR A 44 9.81 -6.54 -7.34
C THR A 44 9.03 -5.90 -8.48
N PHE A 45 8.29 -4.83 -8.21
CA PHE A 45 7.58 -4.06 -9.23
C PHE A 45 8.54 -3.50 -10.28
N THR A 46 8.20 -3.74 -11.54
CA THR A 46 8.82 -3.13 -12.71
C THR A 46 8.30 -1.71 -12.94
N THR A 47 8.90 -0.98 -13.89
CA THR A 47 8.39 0.33 -14.31
C THR A 47 6.94 0.25 -14.81
N ASP A 48 6.62 -0.79 -15.57
CA ASP A 48 5.28 -1.02 -16.11
C ASP A 48 4.27 -1.31 -15.00
N ASP A 49 4.70 -2.01 -13.94
CA ASP A 49 3.88 -2.24 -12.76
C ASP A 49 3.50 -0.93 -12.06
N TRP A 50 4.48 -0.04 -11.87
CA TRP A 50 4.26 1.28 -11.29
C TRP A 50 3.38 2.18 -12.15
N GLU A 51 3.51 2.12 -13.47
CA GLU A 51 2.61 2.83 -14.37
C GLU A 51 1.19 2.26 -14.32
N GLY A 52 1.07 0.94 -14.30
CA GLY A 52 -0.21 0.24 -14.27
C GLY A 52 -0.99 0.54 -13.00
N ILE A 53 -0.36 0.50 -11.82
CA ILE A 53 -1.03 0.80 -10.56
C ILE A 53 -1.45 2.28 -10.46
N ARG A 54 -0.67 3.19 -11.06
CA ARG A 54 -1.02 4.60 -11.15
C ARG A 54 -2.21 4.83 -12.09
N LYS A 55 -2.21 4.22 -13.27
CA LYS A 55 -3.36 4.28 -14.20
C LYS A 55 -4.61 3.68 -13.56
N LEU A 56 -4.46 2.64 -12.74
CA LEU A 56 -5.56 2.08 -11.96
C LEU A 56 -6.14 3.13 -11.01
N SER A 57 -5.31 3.91 -10.29
CA SER A 57 -5.82 4.96 -9.42
C SER A 57 -6.70 5.98 -10.16
N ASP A 58 -6.28 6.41 -11.36
CA ASP A 58 -7.07 7.35 -12.17
C ASP A 58 -8.39 6.73 -12.66
N SER A 59 -8.45 5.40 -12.79
CA SER A 59 -9.63 4.65 -13.21
C SER A 59 -10.61 4.34 -12.07
N ILE A 60 -10.22 4.43 -10.79
CA ILE A 60 -11.13 4.10 -9.68
C ILE A 60 -12.30 5.09 -9.61
N LYS A 61 -12.11 6.34 -10.04
CA LYS A 61 -13.17 7.36 -10.09
C LYS A 61 -13.98 7.35 -11.38
N LYS A 62 -13.47 6.70 -12.42
CA LYS A 62 -14.11 6.62 -13.72
C LYS A 62 -14.78 5.26 -13.75
N ASP A 63 -16.10 5.24 -13.69
CA ASP A 63 -16.91 4.02 -13.78
C ASP A 63 -16.89 3.50 -15.24
N ASP A 64 -15.68 3.23 -15.74
CA ASP A 64 -15.39 2.81 -17.10
C ASP A 64 -15.04 1.32 -17.06
N PRO A 65 -16.02 0.43 -17.25
CA PRO A 65 -15.81 -1.01 -17.21
C PRO A 65 -14.88 -1.51 -18.34
N LEU A 66 -14.54 -0.68 -19.32
CA LEU A 66 -13.67 -1.04 -20.44
C LEU A 66 -12.17 -0.82 -20.16
N LYS A 67 -11.81 -0.13 -19.07
CA LYS A 67 -10.41 0.13 -18.68
C LYS A 67 -9.91 -0.84 -17.62
N VAL A 68 -9.83 -2.11 -17.96
CA VAL A 68 -9.19 -3.12 -17.11
C VAL A 68 -7.74 -3.27 -17.57
N GLY A 69 -6.82 -2.51 -16.95
CA GLY A 69 -5.38 -2.72 -17.10
C GLY A 69 -4.88 -3.94 -16.32
N GLN A 70 -3.58 -4.24 -16.38
CA GLN A 70 -2.92 -5.39 -15.72
C GLN A 70 -3.20 -5.50 -14.21
N PHE A 71 -3.48 -4.37 -13.54
CA PHE A 71 -3.84 -4.35 -12.10
C PHE A 71 -5.34 -4.48 -11.81
N GLY A 72 -6.18 -4.28 -12.82
CA GLY A 72 -7.59 -4.68 -12.96
C GLY A 72 -8.58 -4.68 -11.77
N LEU A 73 -9.74 -5.31 -12.01
CA LEU A 73 -10.81 -5.58 -11.03
C LEU A 73 -10.30 -6.28 -9.77
N GLY A 74 -9.25 -7.11 -9.90
CA GLY A 74 -8.64 -7.85 -8.80
C GLY A 74 -8.10 -6.93 -7.71
N PHE A 75 -7.39 -5.84 -8.06
CA PHE A 75 -6.92 -4.90 -7.04
C PHE A 75 -8.06 -4.06 -6.46
N LYS A 76 -9.11 -3.73 -7.24
CA LYS A 76 -10.28 -3.01 -6.70
C LYS A 76 -10.96 -3.75 -5.55
N SER A 77 -10.83 -5.08 -5.49
CA SER A 77 -11.40 -5.90 -4.40
C SER A 77 -10.86 -5.55 -3.01
N VAL A 78 -9.62 -5.04 -2.91
CA VAL A 78 -9.05 -4.66 -1.60
C VAL A 78 -9.83 -3.53 -0.93
N PHE A 79 -10.53 -2.70 -1.71
CA PHE A 79 -11.35 -1.61 -1.17
C PHE A 79 -12.60 -2.10 -0.43
N HIS A 80 -12.96 -3.38 -0.53
CA HIS A 80 -13.94 -3.96 0.37
C HIS A 80 -13.47 -3.94 1.83
N ILE A 81 -12.16 -4.08 2.08
CA ILE A 81 -11.60 -4.19 3.43
C ILE A 81 -10.84 -2.94 3.92
N THR A 82 -10.37 -2.09 3.00
CA THR A 82 -9.58 -0.90 3.35
C THR A 82 -9.96 0.35 2.56
N ASP A 83 -9.69 1.52 3.14
CA ASP A 83 -9.77 2.84 2.48
C ASP A 83 -8.39 3.40 2.13
N ALA A 84 -7.32 2.72 2.53
CA ALA A 84 -5.96 3.23 2.49
C ALA A 84 -5.03 2.09 2.07
N VAL A 85 -4.17 2.32 1.08
CA VAL A 85 -3.21 1.31 0.63
C VAL A 85 -1.80 1.88 0.71
N THR A 86 -0.88 1.13 1.29
CA THR A 86 0.56 1.33 1.09
C THR A 86 1.13 0.18 0.25
N ILE A 87 1.96 0.49 -0.74
CA ILE A 87 2.74 -0.49 -1.49
C ILE A 87 4.21 -0.10 -1.36
N ILE A 88 5.07 -1.04 -1.01
CA ILE A 88 6.52 -0.82 -1.01
C ILE A 88 7.16 -1.86 -1.92
N SER A 89 7.90 -1.39 -2.93
CA SER A 89 8.66 -2.28 -3.79
C SER A 89 9.83 -1.57 -4.45
N GLY A 90 10.96 -2.26 -4.56
CA GLY A 90 12.20 -1.68 -5.06
C GLY A 90 12.58 -0.44 -4.27
N ASP A 91 12.69 0.68 -4.95
CA ASP A 91 13.07 1.98 -4.40
C ASP A 91 11.89 2.92 -4.11
N LYS A 92 10.65 2.43 -4.20
CA LYS A 92 9.44 3.25 -4.17
C LYS A 92 8.44 2.81 -3.11
N VAL A 93 7.73 3.80 -2.58
CA VAL A 93 6.59 3.65 -1.69
C VAL A 93 5.41 4.40 -2.30
N LEU A 94 4.28 3.73 -2.42
CA LEU A 94 3.03 4.30 -2.89
C LEU A 94 2.03 4.37 -1.74
N PHE A 95 1.40 5.52 -1.58
CA PHE A 95 0.25 5.73 -0.72
C PHE A 95 -0.98 6.03 -1.59
N MET A 96 -2.07 5.27 -1.41
CA MET A 96 -3.29 5.42 -2.18
C MET A 96 -4.53 5.53 -1.29
N ASP A 97 -5.27 6.62 -1.45
CA ASP A 97 -6.57 6.87 -0.82
C ASP A 97 -7.61 7.25 -1.89
N PRO A 98 -8.56 6.35 -2.21
CA PRO A 98 -9.57 6.60 -3.26
C PRO A 98 -10.53 7.75 -2.94
N SER A 99 -10.65 8.14 -1.67
CA SER A 99 -11.54 9.20 -1.23
C SER A 99 -10.98 10.60 -1.52
N GLU A 100 -9.67 10.73 -1.69
CA GLU A 100 -8.98 11.97 -2.05
C GLU A 100 -9.22 12.33 -3.53
N PRO A 101 -9.16 13.62 -3.93
CA PRO A 101 -9.25 14.02 -5.34
C PRO A 101 -8.16 13.37 -6.21
N GLU A 102 -8.39 13.24 -7.52
CA GLU A 102 -7.53 12.49 -8.46
C GLU A 102 -6.04 12.89 -8.36
N ASN A 103 -5.76 14.19 -8.21
CA ASN A 103 -4.39 14.71 -8.07
C ASN A 103 -3.70 14.41 -6.73
N LYS A 104 -4.43 13.91 -5.72
CA LYS A 104 -3.91 13.58 -4.37
C LYS A 104 -4.11 12.13 -3.98
N MET A 105 -4.91 11.39 -4.75
CA MET A 105 -5.30 10.02 -4.50
C MET A 105 -4.11 9.07 -4.42
N CYS A 106 -3.16 9.17 -5.36
CA CYS A 106 -1.98 8.32 -5.41
C CYS A 106 -0.72 9.17 -5.29
N ARG A 107 0.13 8.84 -4.31
CA ARG A 107 1.42 9.51 -4.06
C ARG A 107 2.52 8.47 -4.03
N ILE A 108 3.47 8.61 -4.95
CA ILE A 108 4.67 7.77 -4.98
C ILE A 108 5.84 8.60 -4.47
N VAL A 109 6.57 8.05 -3.51
CA VAL A 109 7.79 8.63 -2.95
C VAL A 109 8.92 7.62 -3.05
N SER A 110 10.16 8.10 -3.02
CA SER A 110 11.31 7.21 -2.89
C SER A 110 11.34 6.62 -1.49
N LEU A 111 11.62 5.33 -1.36
CA LEU A 111 11.81 4.63 -0.09
C LEU A 111 12.89 5.31 0.77
N LYS A 112 13.96 5.81 0.14
CA LYS A 112 15.02 6.57 0.81
C LYS A 112 14.53 7.86 1.48
N LYS A 113 13.43 8.44 0.97
CA LYS A 113 12.82 9.68 1.50
C LYS A 113 11.71 9.39 2.53
N LEU A 114 11.42 8.13 2.84
CA LEU A 114 10.35 7.77 3.77
C LEU A 114 10.61 8.30 5.18
N THR A 115 11.88 8.37 5.59
CA THR A 115 12.31 8.93 6.89
C THR A 115 12.00 10.42 7.05
N ASN A 116 11.80 11.15 5.94
CA ASN A 116 11.34 12.53 5.97
C ASN A 116 9.83 12.64 6.26
N ILE A 117 9.10 11.53 6.22
CA ILE A 117 7.64 11.46 6.34
C ILE A 117 7.25 10.74 7.64
N CYS A 118 7.97 9.68 7.99
CA CYS A 118 7.73 8.84 9.16
C CYS A 118 9.09 8.47 9.78
N PRO A 119 9.30 8.62 11.10
CA PRO A 119 10.53 8.19 11.75
C PRO A 119 10.86 6.72 11.46
N LEU A 120 12.15 6.41 11.30
CA LEU A 120 12.61 5.06 10.93
C LEU A 120 12.10 3.99 11.90
N GLU A 121 12.21 4.24 13.21
CA GLU A 121 11.71 3.31 14.24
C GLU A 121 10.20 3.07 14.16
N ASP A 122 9.43 4.07 13.72
CA ASP A 122 7.98 3.95 13.59
C ASP A 122 7.59 3.18 12.33
N CYS A 123 8.35 3.32 11.23
CA CYS A 123 8.13 2.52 10.01
C CYS A 123 8.19 1.01 10.32
N LEU A 124 9.09 0.61 11.21
CA LEU A 124 9.27 -0.79 11.60
C LEU A 124 8.14 -1.34 12.47
N LEU A 125 7.31 -0.49 13.09
CA LEU A 125 6.11 -0.96 13.79
C LEU A 125 5.16 -1.71 12.85
N PHE A 126 5.14 -1.33 11.57
CA PHE A 126 4.24 -1.87 10.57
C PHE A 126 4.88 -3.00 9.74
N TRP A 127 6.16 -2.86 9.36
CA TRP A 127 6.76 -3.70 8.32
C TRP A 127 7.95 -4.55 8.76
N SER A 128 8.27 -4.60 10.07
CA SER A 128 9.45 -5.31 10.59
C SER A 128 9.47 -6.82 10.31
N ASN A 129 8.33 -7.45 10.02
CA ASN A 129 8.29 -8.86 9.62
C ASN A 129 8.99 -9.13 8.27
N TYR A 130 9.07 -8.13 7.39
CA TYR A 130 9.58 -8.27 6.03
C TYR A 130 10.69 -7.29 5.68
N MET A 131 10.73 -6.14 6.35
CA MET A 131 11.64 -5.04 6.05
C MET A 131 12.52 -4.70 7.24
N SER A 132 13.81 -4.50 6.97
CA SER A 132 14.81 -4.09 7.95
C SER A 132 15.10 -2.59 7.90
N THR A 133 15.80 -2.07 8.91
CA THR A 133 16.37 -0.71 8.87
C THR A 133 17.28 -0.50 7.66
N GLN A 134 18.03 -1.54 7.26
CA GLN A 134 18.95 -1.48 6.13
C GLN A 134 18.21 -1.18 4.83
N ASN A 135 17.05 -1.81 4.59
CA ASN A 135 16.25 -1.55 3.40
C ASN A 135 15.82 -0.08 3.28
N ILE A 136 15.42 0.53 4.40
CA ILE A 136 14.98 1.93 4.42
C ILE A 136 16.17 2.87 4.25
N ASN A 137 17.29 2.59 4.91
CA ASN A 137 18.53 3.39 4.81
C ASN A 137 19.13 3.37 3.40
N ASP A 138 19.19 2.19 2.78
CA ASP A 138 19.65 2.03 1.40
C ASP A 138 18.63 2.58 0.41
N GLY A 139 17.36 2.65 0.81
CA GLY A 139 16.26 3.05 -0.04
C GLY A 139 15.90 1.98 -1.05
N HIS A 140 16.08 0.70 -0.72
CA HIS A 140 15.81 -0.42 -1.60
C HIS A 140 15.23 -1.64 -0.86
N PHE A 141 14.18 -2.22 -1.44
CA PHE A 141 13.49 -3.41 -0.97
C PHE A 141 13.25 -4.36 -2.16
N ALA A 142 14.02 -5.43 -2.24
CA ALA A 142 13.99 -6.40 -3.36
C ALA A 142 12.81 -7.38 -3.28
N ALA A 143 11.60 -6.85 -3.08
CA ALA A 143 10.35 -7.58 -2.96
C ALA A 143 9.17 -6.60 -3.10
N THR A 144 7.95 -7.07 -2.90
CA THR A 144 6.75 -6.24 -2.85
C THR A 144 5.97 -6.51 -1.58
N LEU A 145 5.67 -5.44 -0.84
CA LEU A 145 4.83 -5.46 0.35
C LEU A 145 3.61 -4.57 0.11
N PHE A 146 2.43 -5.12 0.35
CA PHE A 146 1.17 -4.39 0.42
C PHE A 146 0.71 -4.31 1.87
N TRP A 147 0.30 -3.13 2.29
CA TRP A 147 -0.26 -2.88 3.61
C TRP A 147 -1.64 -2.25 3.48
N PHE A 148 -2.64 -2.94 4.02
CA PHE A 148 -4.04 -2.57 3.98
C PHE A 148 -4.57 -2.41 5.41
N PRO A 149 -4.49 -1.20 6.01
CA PRO A 149 -5.14 -0.94 7.28
C PRO A 149 -6.63 -1.28 7.19
N LEU A 150 -7.14 -2.10 8.11
CA LEU A 150 -8.54 -2.49 8.08
C LEU A 150 -9.43 -1.28 8.36
N ARG A 151 -10.56 -1.23 7.67
CA ARG A 151 -11.58 -0.21 7.93
C ARG A 151 -12.16 -0.41 9.33
N GLU A 152 -12.14 0.65 10.14
CA GLU A 152 -12.65 0.61 11.53
C GLU A 152 -14.03 1.28 11.67
N SER A 153 -14.44 2.07 10.68
CA SER A 153 -15.76 2.70 10.61
C SER A 153 -16.19 2.83 9.15
N PRO A 154 -17.51 2.86 8.84
CA PRO A 154 -18.02 3.12 7.50
C PRO A 154 -17.35 4.32 6.82
N SER A 155 -17.15 4.23 5.51
CA SER A 155 -16.49 5.25 4.70
C SER A 155 -17.28 5.54 3.43
N LYS A 156 -16.85 6.56 2.66
CA LYS A 156 -17.43 6.85 1.34
C LYS A 156 -17.19 5.73 0.31
N ILE A 157 -16.27 4.81 0.59
CA ILE A 157 -15.89 3.71 -0.30
C ILE A 157 -16.71 2.45 0.01
N SER A 158 -16.94 2.15 1.30
CA SER A 158 -17.74 1.01 1.73
C SER A 158 -18.22 1.19 3.18
N ASP A 159 -19.43 0.71 3.46
CA ASP A 159 -20.00 0.65 4.81
C ASP A 159 -19.58 -0.62 5.58
N THR A 160 -18.93 -1.58 4.92
CA THR A 160 -18.54 -2.85 5.55
C THR A 160 -17.29 -2.68 6.41
N VAL A 161 -17.41 -3.08 7.68
CA VAL A 161 -16.34 -3.11 8.68
C VAL A 161 -16.08 -4.58 9.03
N TYR A 162 -14.81 -4.99 8.94
CA TYR A 162 -14.36 -6.33 9.32
C TYR A 162 -13.68 -6.23 10.69
N SER A 163 -14.18 -6.98 11.68
CA SER A 163 -13.75 -6.95 13.09
C SER A 163 -13.10 -8.26 13.52
#